data_AF-A0A7S3TIL6-F1
#
_entry.id   AF-A0A7S3TIL6-F1
#
_cell.length_a   1.000
_cell.length_b   1.000
_cell.length_c   1.000
_cell.angle_alpha   90.00
_cell.angle_beta   90.00
_cell.angle_gamma   90.00
#
_symmetry.space_group_name_H-M   'P 1'
#
loop_
_entity.id
_entity.type
_entity.pdbx_description
1 polymer ?
#
loop_
_entity_poly.entity_id
_entity_poly.type
_entity_poly.pdbx_seq_one_letter_code
_entity_poly.pdbx_strand_id
1 'polypeptide(L)'
;WTSPSCSSAFAMRNSTTPGENGALEHSDAGSPLVALFFKLVRSLPDDSLASLTAAVPAEPAELADLTVLAFQTRATRGMGKGEKDLFYKLLAALPVEAATATLHLVPHFGYWKDYLLMQGVAGIDAAVKDKALSLLADQLLKDAAELEAAEKEARTPNLTLAGKYAPREGSAFDGLAKRLSTHLFGNKNAAASARKYRKLVASLNRALLTTEVLMAANRWAEIEFARVSSLCLQRSRKAFLNE
;
A
#
# COMPACT_ATOMS: atom_id res chain seq x y z
N TRP A 1 17.43 -19.44 -55.83
CA TRP A 1 16.31 -18.50 -55.82
C TRP A 1 15.02 -19.26 -56.11
N THR A 2 14.34 -19.73 -55.05
CA THR A 2 12.92 -20.09 -55.05
C THR A 2 12.53 -20.30 -53.57
N SER A 3 11.88 -19.30 -53.00
CA SER A 3 11.28 -19.35 -51.66
C SER A 3 10.02 -20.21 -51.66
N PRO A 4 9.70 -20.93 -50.57
CA PRO A 4 8.33 -21.30 -50.24
C PRO A 4 7.71 -20.26 -49.29
N SER A 5 6.48 -19.92 -49.63
CA SER A 5 5.58 -18.95 -49.02
C SER A 5 5.30 -19.17 -47.53
N CYS A 6 5.26 -18.04 -46.84
CA CYS A 6 4.50 -17.81 -45.61
C CYS A 6 3.03 -18.22 -45.79
N SER A 7 2.47 -19.00 -44.85
CA SER A 7 1.05 -18.97 -44.42
C SER A 7 0.77 -20.14 -43.45
N SER A 8 1.21 -20.05 -42.20
CA SER A 8 0.44 -20.64 -41.10
C SER A 8 -0.14 -19.48 -40.31
N ALA A 9 -1.29 -18.99 -40.78
CA ALA A 9 -2.13 -18.09 -40.00
C ALA A 9 -2.42 -18.78 -38.66
N PHE A 10 -1.86 -18.21 -37.60
CA PHE A 10 -2.18 -18.58 -36.23
C PHE A 10 -3.67 -18.27 -36.04
N ALA A 11 -4.51 -19.29 -36.16
CA ALA A 11 -5.93 -19.17 -35.88
C ALA A 11 -6.12 -19.07 -34.36
N MET A 12 -5.92 -17.87 -33.79
CA MET A 12 -6.49 -17.56 -32.48
C MET A 12 -8.01 -17.68 -32.61
N ARG A 13 -8.57 -18.77 -32.08
CA ARG A 13 -10.00 -18.88 -31.86
C ARG A 13 -10.35 -17.90 -30.74
N ASN A 14 -10.84 -16.72 -31.13
CA ASN A 14 -11.50 -15.79 -30.22
C ASN A 14 -12.84 -16.41 -29.77
N SER A 15 -12.80 -17.41 -28.90
CA SER A 15 -14.00 -17.81 -28.17
C SER A 15 -14.30 -16.74 -27.14
N THR A 16 -15.53 -16.23 -27.14
CA THR A 16 -16.00 -15.25 -26.16
C THR A 16 -17.06 -15.91 -25.29
N THR A 17 -16.97 -15.75 -23.98
CA THR A 17 -17.95 -16.22 -23.00
C THR A 17 -18.63 -15.02 -22.32
N PRO A 18 -19.93 -15.08 -22.03
CA PRO A 18 -20.59 -14.04 -21.26
C PRO A 18 -20.00 -13.99 -19.84
N GLY A 19 -19.48 -12.82 -19.45
CA GLY A 19 -19.03 -12.51 -18.09
C GLY A 19 -20.20 -12.29 -17.13
N GLU A 20 -19.89 -11.99 -15.86
CA GLU A 20 -20.89 -11.87 -14.78
C GLU A 20 -21.96 -10.80 -15.04
N ASN A 21 -21.64 -9.78 -15.86
CA ASN A 21 -22.55 -8.72 -16.27
C ASN A 21 -23.20 -8.95 -17.65
N GLY A 22 -23.06 -10.15 -18.23
CA GLY A 22 -23.56 -10.48 -19.57
C GLY A 22 -22.77 -9.89 -20.75
N ALA A 23 -21.70 -9.15 -20.48
CA ALA A 23 -20.77 -8.67 -21.50
C ALA A 23 -19.88 -9.82 -21.99
N LEU A 24 -19.61 -9.87 -23.29
CA LEU A 24 -18.74 -10.88 -23.88
C LEU A 24 -17.28 -10.63 -23.47
N GLU A 25 -16.68 -11.58 -22.75
CA GLU A 25 -15.26 -11.61 -22.39
C GLU A 25 -14.54 -12.62 -23.28
N HIS A 26 -13.28 -12.37 -23.64
CA HIS A 26 -12.45 -13.38 -24.31
C HIS A 26 -12.23 -14.56 -23.36
N SER A 27 -12.48 -15.78 -23.83
CA SER A 27 -12.40 -17.00 -23.02
C SER A 27 -10.97 -17.44 -22.73
N ASP A 28 -10.01 -16.98 -23.53
CA ASP A 28 -8.61 -17.39 -23.45
C ASP A 28 -7.75 -16.13 -23.47
N ALA A 29 -7.17 -15.78 -22.32
CA ALA A 29 -6.48 -14.51 -22.11
C ALA A 29 -5.11 -14.46 -22.79
N GLY A 30 -4.73 -15.47 -23.57
CA GLY A 30 -3.42 -15.60 -24.20
C GLY A 30 -2.28 -15.93 -23.22
N SER A 31 -2.38 -15.53 -21.94
CA SER A 31 -1.51 -15.98 -20.85
C SER A 31 -2.23 -16.01 -19.49
N PRO A 32 -1.77 -16.84 -18.53
CA PRO A 32 -2.32 -16.87 -17.17
C PRO A 32 -2.29 -15.53 -16.45
N LEU A 33 -1.22 -14.74 -16.65
CA LEU A 33 -1.07 -13.42 -16.04
C LEU A 33 -2.12 -12.43 -16.55
N VAL A 34 -2.42 -12.46 -17.86
CA VAL A 34 -3.46 -11.60 -18.44
C VAL A 34 -4.84 -12.03 -17.93
N ALA A 35 -5.10 -13.33 -17.78
CA ALA A 35 -6.33 -13.83 -17.17
C ALA A 35 -6.50 -13.31 -15.73
N LEU A 36 -5.43 -13.40 -14.93
CA LEU A 36 -5.40 -12.86 -13.57
C LEU A 36 -5.63 -11.35 -13.58
N PHE A 37 -4.99 -10.59 -14.47
CA PHE A 37 -5.21 -9.16 -14.60
C PHE A 37 -6.68 -8.80 -14.83
N PHE A 38 -7.39 -9.50 -15.71
CA PHE A 38 -8.82 -9.21 -15.96
C PHE A 38 -9.71 -9.59 -14.76
N LYS A 39 -9.39 -10.67 -14.06
CA LYS A 39 -10.20 -11.17 -12.93
C LYS A 39 -9.89 -10.52 -11.59
N LEU A 40 -8.79 -9.76 -11.47
CA LEU A 40 -8.47 -8.96 -10.29
C LEU A 40 -9.43 -7.76 -10.14
N VAL A 41 -10.66 -8.05 -9.70
CA VAL A 41 -11.74 -7.11 -9.42
C VAL A 41 -12.24 -7.30 -7.98
N ARG A 42 -12.95 -6.29 -7.46
CA ARG A 42 -13.47 -6.31 -6.09
C ARG A 42 -14.34 -7.55 -5.86
N SER A 43 -14.18 -8.15 -4.67
CA SER A 43 -14.92 -9.34 -4.25
C SER A 43 -14.57 -10.63 -5.02
N LEU A 44 -13.44 -10.69 -5.73
CA LEU A 44 -12.90 -11.94 -6.26
C LEU A 44 -12.75 -12.98 -5.12
N PRO A 45 -13.36 -14.18 -5.23
CA PRO A 45 -13.24 -15.23 -4.22
C PRO A 45 -11.80 -15.70 -4.02
N ASP A 46 -11.47 -16.06 -2.77
CA ASP A 46 -10.11 -16.42 -2.38
C ASP A 46 -9.61 -17.68 -3.12
N ASP A 47 -10.48 -18.68 -3.30
CA ASP A 47 -10.15 -19.90 -4.05
C ASP A 47 -9.87 -19.60 -5.52
N SER A 48 -10.64 -18.70 -6.13
CA SER A 48 -10.42 -18.26 -7.51
C SER A 48 -9.10 -17.49 -7.65
N LEU A 49 -8.81 -16.59 -6.71
CA LEU A 49 -7.53 -15.86 -6.68
C LEU A 49 -6.35 -16.82 -6.52
N ALA A 50 -6.45 -17.78 -5.60
CA ALA A 50 -5.40 -18.78 -5.38
C ALA A 50 -5.16 -19.62 -6.65
N SER A 51 -6.23 -20.09 -7.30
CA SER A 51 -6.14 -20.84 -8.55
C SER A 51 -5.52 -20.03 -9.69
N LEU A 52 -5.97 -18.78 -9.89
CA LEU A 52 -5.44 -17.90 -10.94
C LEU A 52 -3.98 -17.53 -10.70
N THR A 53 -3.59 -17.31 -9.44
CA THR A 53 -2.21 -16.96 -9.10
C THR A 53 -1.28 -18.17 -9.25
N ALA A 54 -1.73 -19.37 -8.85
CA ALA A 54 -0.98 -20.61 -9.01
C ALA A 54 -0.81 -21.04 -10.49
N ALA A 55 -1.68 -20.55 -11.38
CA ALA A 55 -1.56 -20.78 -12.82
C ALA A 55 -0.46 -19.93 -13.48
N VAL A 56 0.06 -18.88 -12.81
CA VAL A 56 1.18 -18.10 -13.31
C VAL A 56 2.46 -18.92 -13.18
N PRO A 57 3.24 -19.14 -14.25
CA PRO A 57 4.47 -19.93 -14.17
C PRO A 57 5.47 -19.32 -13.18
N ALA A 58 6.15 -20.17 -12.40
CA ALA A 58 7.17 -19.75 -11.44
C ALA A 58 8.52 -19.43 -12.11
N GLU A 59 8.49 -18.84 -13.31
CA GLU A 59 9.66 -18.40 -14.05
C GLU A 59 10.03 -16.97 -13.63
N PRO A 60 11.32 -16.59 -13.59
CA PRO A 60 11.74 -15.28 -13.10
C PRO A 60 11.05 -14.08 -13.80
N ALA A 61 10.81 -14.17 -15.10
CA ALA A 61 10.12 -13.12 -15.87
C ALA A 61 8.65 -12.98 -15.46
N GLU A 62 7.92 -14.10 -15.36
CA GLU A 62 6.51 -14.13 -14.97
C GLU A 62 6.31 -13.71 -13.51
N LEU A 63 7.24 -14.05 -12.61
CA LEU A 63 7.23 -13.60 -11.22
C LEU A 63 7.51 -12.10 -11.09
N ALA A 64 8.38 -11.54 -11.95
CA ALA A 64 8.58 -10.10 -12.02
C ALA A 64 7.30 -9.39 -12.49
N ASP A 65 6.63 -9.91 -13.52
CA ASP A 65 5.38 -9.35 -14.02
C ASP A 65 4.22 -9.51 -13.02
N LEU A 66 4.16 -10.63 -12.28
CA LEU A 66 3.22 -10.81 -11.17
C LEU A 66 3.47 -9.80 -10.04
N THR A 67 4.73 -9.49 -9.76
CA THR A 67 5.10 -8.45 -8.79
C THR A 67 4.61 -7.07 -9.27
N VAL A 68 4.84 -6.73 -10.54
CA VAL A 68 4.34 -5.49 -11.14
C VAL A 68 2.80 -5.44 -11.07
N LEU A 69 2.13 -6.54 -11.39
CA LEU A 69 0.67 -6.66 -11.31
C LEU A 69 0.16 -6.44 -9.89
N ALA A 70 0.84 -6.96 -8.86
CA ALA A 70 0.49 -6.70 -7.46
C ALA A 70 0.53 -5.20 -7.15
N PHE A 71 1.59 -4.50 -7.54
CA PHE A 71 1.69 -3.05 -7.31
C PHE A 71 0.69 -2.25 -8.15
N GLN A 72 0.42 -2.63 -9.40
CA GLN A 72 -0.63 -2.04 -10.22
C GLN A 72 -2.01 -2.22 -9.59
N THR A 73 -2.28 -3.40 -9.02
CA THR A 73 -3.52 -3.70 -8.31
C THR A 73 -3.68 -2.82 -7.09
N ARG A 74 -2.59 -2.58 -6.34
CA ARG A 74 -2.60 -1.65 -5.20
C ARG A 74 -2.73 -0.19 -5.61
N ALA A 75 -2.11 0.19 -6.74
CA ALA A 75 -1.81 1.56 -7.08
C ALA A 75 -3.05 2.45 -7.05
N THR A 76 -2.91 3.61 -6.40
CA THR A 76 -3.95 4.62 -6.25
C THR A 76 -3.64 5.85 -7.10
N ARG A 77 -4.47 6.91 -7.00
CA ARG A 77 -4.20 8.21 -7.64
C ARG A 77 -4.13 8.12 -9.17
N GLY A 78 -4.99 7.29 -9.78
CA GLY A 78 -5.06 7.11 -11.23
C GLY A 78 -3.99 6.19 -11.83
N MET A 79 -3.09 5.63 -11.02
CA MET A 79 -2.01 4.75 -11.50
C MET A 79 -2.42 3.27 -11.59
N GLY A 80 -3.56 2.88 -11.01
CA GLY A 80 -4.02 1.49 -11.01
C GLY A 80 -5.37 1.31 -10.35
N LYS A 81 -5.63 0.10 -9.84
CA LYS A 81 -6.99 -0.33 -9.43
C LYS A 81 -7.38 0.10 -8.01
N GLY A 82 -6.42 0.41 -7.14
CA GLY A 82 -6.68 0.77 -5.74
C GLY A 82 -7.19 -0.36 -4.85
N GLU A 83 -7.09 -1.62 -5.29
CA GLU A 83 -7.60 -2.80 -4.60
C GLU A 83 -6.58 -3.32 -3.57
N LYS A 84 -6.63 -2.75 -2.36
CA LYS A 84 -5.68 -3.05 -1.28
C LYS A 84 -5.74 -4.50 -0.78
N ASP A 85 -6.95 -5.08 -0.70
CA ASP A 85 -7.13 -6.41 -0.11
C ASP A 85 -6.60 -7.49 -1.05
N LEU A 86 -6.81 -7.32 -2.36
CA LEU A 86 -6.19 -8.14 -3.40
C LEU A 86 -4.68 -7.99 -3.42
N PHE A 87 -4.16 -6.75 -3.27
CA PHE A 87 -2.71 -6.53 -3.17
C PHE A 87 -2.07 -7.36 -2.05
N TYR A 88 -2.65 -7.39 -0.85
CA TYR A 88 -2.07 -8.17 0.25
C TYR A 88 -2.09 -9.68 -0.03
N LYS A 89 -3.14 -10.18 -0.67
CA LYS A 89 -3.23 -11.59 -1.06
C LYS A 89 -2.22 -11.94 -2.16
N LEU A 90 -2.03 -11.05 -3.14
CA LEU A 90 -0.97 -11.20 -4.14
C LEU A 90 0.41 -11.16 -3.50
N LEU A 91 0.65 -10.26 -2.53
CA LEU A 91 1.91 -10.19 -1.78
C LEU A 91 2.20 -11.48 -1.01
N ALA A 92 1.16 -12.18 -0.52
CA ALA A 92 1.28 -13.49 0.13
C ALA A 92 1.64 -14.62 -0.85
N ALA A 93 1.31 -14.46 -2.14
CA ALA A 93 1.60 -15.43 -3.18
C ALA A 93 2.95 -15.19 -3.88
N LEU A 94 3.59 -14.04 -3.67
CA LEU A 94 4.91 -13.73 -4.21
C LEU A 94 6.03 -14.45 -3.43
N PRO A 95 7.16 -14.76 -4.09
CA PRO A 95 8.39 -15.14 -3.41
C PRO A 95 8.79 -14.09 -2.36
N VAL A 96 9.29 -14.54 -1.21
CA VAL A 96 9.66 -13.67 -0.09
C VAL A 96 10.69 -12.63 -0.51
N GLU A 97 11.63 -13.01 -1.37
CA GLU A 97 12.68 -12.15 -1.91
C GLU A 97 12.10 -11.02 -2.78
N ALA A 98 11.16 -11.35 -3.66
CA ALA A 98 10.49 -10.37 -4.52
C ALA A 98 9.64 -9.39 -3.69
N ALA A 99 8.87 -9.92 -2.73
CA ALA A 99 8.06 -9.11 -1.83
C ALA A 99 8.94 -8.16 -0.99
N THR A 100 9.99 -8.68 -0.35
CA THR A 100 10.88 -7.86 0.49
C THR A 100 11.69 -6.83 -0.28
N ALA A 101 12.14 -7.16 -1.50
CA ALA A 101 12.86 -6.23 -2.37
C ALA A 101 12.00 -5.03 -2.79
N THR A 102 10.70 -5.24 -2.99
CA THR A 102 9.78 -4.21 -3.53
C THR A 102 8.94 -3.50 -2.48
N LEU A 103 8.91 -3.97 -1.22
CA LEU A 103 8.11 -3.38 -0.13
C LEU A 103 8.29 -1.86 0.04
N HIS A 104 9.50 -1.34 -0.21
CA HIS A 104 9.79 0.10 -0.10
C HIS A 104 8.96 0.98 -1.06
N LEU A 105 8.37 0.40 -2.10
CA LEU A 105 7.50 1.06 -3.08
C LEU A 105 6.05 1.21 -2.58
N VAL A 106 5.66 0.51 -1.51
CA VAL A 106 4.28 0.51 -1.00
C VAL A 106 3.76 1.92 -0.70
N PRO A 107 4.51 2.84 -0.06
CA PRO A 107 4.00 4.19 0.19
C PRO A 107 3.77 5.02 -1.08
N HIS A 108 4.48 4.72 -2.17
CA HIS A 108 4.33 5.39 -3.46
C HIS A 108 3.03 4.97 -4.16
N PHE A 109 2.81 3.66 -4.32
CA PHE A 109 1.62 3.13 -4.99
C PHE A 109 0.37 3.14 -4.07
N GLY A 110 0.57 2.94 -2.77
CA GLY A 110 -0.45 2.91 -1.73
C GLY A 110 -0.25 4.01 -0.70
N TYR A 111 -0.15 3.61 0.58
CA TYR A 111 0.09 4.50 1.71
C TYR A 111 0.82 3.79 2.88
N TRP A 112 1.29 4.56 3.86
CA TRP A 112 2.03 4.03 5.02
C TRP A 112 1.24 3.08 5.95
N LYS A 113 -0.07 3.27 6.10
CA LYS A 113 -0.94 2.35 6.86
C LYS A 113 -1.03 0.94 6.26
N ASP A 114 -0.62 0.73 5.00
CA ASP A 114 -0.62 -0.60 4.39
C ASP A 114 0.30 -1.56 5.16
N TYR A 115 1.45 -1.07 5.64
CA TYR A 115 2.38 -1.84 6.46
C TYR A 115 1.77 -2.37 7.77
N LEU A 116 0.78 -1.67 8.33
CA LEU A 116 0.05 -2.11 9.52
C LEU A 116 -1.04 -3.12 9.17
N LEU A 117 -1.75 -2.88 8.07
CA LEU A 117 -2.85 -3.73 7.62
C LEU A 117 -2.34 -5.12 7.20
N MET A 118 -1.22 -5.19 6.47
CA MET A 118 -0.64 -6.46 6.03
C MET A 118 -0.15 -7.36 7.18
N GLN A 119 0.05 -6.83 8.40
CA GLN A 119 0.43 -7.64 9.56
C GLN A 119 -0.65 -8.68 9.90
N GLY A 120 -1.92 -8.31 9.72
CA GLY A 120 -3.08 -9.16 10.00
C GLY A 120 -3.46 -10.10 8.85
N VAL A 121 -2.76 -10.06 7.73
CA VAL A 121 -3.09 -10.87 6.54
C VAL A 121 -2.43 -12.25 6.67
N ALA A 122 -3.23 -13.30 6.49
CA ALA A 122 -2.76 -14.68 6.47
C ALA A 122 -1.92 -14.96 5.21
N GLY A 123 -0.96 -15.88 5.31
CA GLY A 123 -0.10 -16.27 4.19
C GLY A 123 1.08 -15.34 3.90
N ILE A 124 1.04 -14.07 4.31
CA ILE A 124 2.22 -13.19 4.20
C ILE A 124 3.30 -13.66 5.17
N ASP A 125 4.50 -13.92 4.63
CA ASP A 125 5.67 -14.37 5.38
C ASP A 125 6.10 -13.37 6.48
N ALA A 126 6.65 -13.91 7.56
CA ALA A 126 7.10 -13.11 8.70
C ALA A 126 8.20 -12.11 8.32
N ALA A 127 9.13 -12.46 7.43
CA ALA A 127 10.20 -11.58 6.96
C ALA A 127 9.64 -10.37 6.19
N VAL A 128 8.59 -10.56 5.39
CA VAL A 128 7.88 -9.48 4.70
C VAL A 128 7.22 -8.55 5.72
N LYS A 129 6.53 -9.11 6.72
CA LYS A 129 5.88 -8.34 7.79
C LYS A 129 6.89 -7.55 8.63
N ASP A 130 8.01 -8.16 8.98
CA ASP A 130 9.06 -7.50 9.77
C ASP A 130 9.77 -6.41 8.97
N LYS A 131 10.05 -6.67 7.68
CA LYS A 131 10.60 -5.65 6.78
C LYS A 131 9.66 -4.45 6.63
N ALA A 132 8.35 -4.68 6.51
CA ALA A 132 7.34 -3.62 6.45
C ALA A 132 7.37 -2.73 7.71
N LEU A 133 7.48 -3.32 8.90
CA LEU A 133 7.61 -2.55 10.15
C LEU A 133 8.94 -1.81 10.26
N SER A 134 10.04 -2.43 9.83
CA SER A 134 11.36 -1.78 9.78
C SER A 134 11.34 -0.58 8.84
N LEU A 135 10.73 -0.68 7.65
CA LEU A 135 10.59 0.44 6.73
C LEU A 135 9.78 1.60 7.32
N LEU A 136 8.71 1.30 8.05
CA LEU A 136 7.94 2.33 8.76
C LEU A 136 8.78 2.97 9.88
N ALA A 137 9.52 2.18 10.66
CA ALA A 137 10.41 2.66 11.71
C ALA A 137 11.50 3.58 11.15
N ASP A 138 12.18 3.15 10.08
CA ASP A 138 13.22 3.91 9.40
C ASP A 138 12.67 5.25 8.89
N GLN A 139 11.47 5.25 8.30
CA GLN A 139 10.87 6.50 7.84
C GLN A 139 10.50 7.43 8.99
N LEU A 140 9.98 6.93 10.12
CA LEU A 140 9.68 7.77 11.28
C LEU A 140 10.94 8.44 11.83
N LEU A 141 12.09 7.76 11.81
CA LEU A 141 13.38 8.34 12.20
C LEU A 141 13.87 9.39 11.19
N LYS A 142 13.72 9.13 9.88
CA LYS A 142 14.04 10.11 8.83
C LYS A 142 13.19 11.37 8.95
N ASP A 143 11.87 11.21 9.14
CA ASP A 143 10.95 12.33 9.33
C ASP A 143 11.30 13.12 10.60
N ALA A 144 11.75 12.45 11.67
CA ALA A 144 12.20 13.14 12.89
C ALA A 144 13.49 13.94 12.67
N ALA A 145 14.46 13.37 11.97
CA ALA A 145 15.70 14.06 11.63
C ALA A 145 15.45 15.27 10.71
N GLU A 146 14.55 15.12 9.73
CA GLU A 146 14.11 16.21 8.86
C GLU A 146 13.39 17.31 9.64
N LEU A 147 12.56 16.94 10.61
CA LEU A 147 11.90 17.91 11.50
C LEU A 147 12.93 18.72 12.30
N GLU A 148 13.93 18.06 12.89
CA GLU A 148 15.01 18.73 13.64
C GLU A 148 15.88 19.62 12.74
N ALA A 149 16.18 19.18 11.52
CA ALA A 149 16.95 19.97 10.55
C ALA A 149 16.17 21.22 10.11
N ALA A 150 14.89 21.06 9.79
CA ALA A 150 14.02 22.16 9.40
C ALA A 150 13.87 23.21 10.49
N GLU A 151 13.79 22.79 11.77
CA GLU A 151 13.73 23.70 12.92
C GLU A 151 15.01 24.53 13.05
N LYS A 152 16.19 23.91 12.88
CA LYS A 152 17.49 24.61 12.91
C LYS A 152 17.64 25.61 11.76
N GLU A 153 17.11 25.26 10.60
CA GLU A 153 17.16 26.08 9.38
C GLU A 153 15.98 27.06 9.28
N ALA A 154 15.08 27.10 10.27
CA ALA A 154 13.87 27.91 10.29
C ALA A 154 13.01 27.78 9.02
N ARG A 155 12.89 26.56 8.47
CA ARG A 155 12.10 26.25 7.28
C ARG A 155 10.95 25.30 7.59
N THR A 156 10.03 25.17 6.64
CA THR A 156 8.96 24.16 6.72
C THR A 156 9.55 22.76 6.49
N PRO A 157 9.28 21.77 7.36
CA PRO A 157 9.79 20.42 7.19
C PRO A 157 9.06 19.68 6.07
N ASN A 158 9.80 18.93 5.25
CA ASN A 158 9.21 18.08 4.21
C ASN A 158 9.00 16.65 4.74
N LEU A 159 7.92 16.47 5.50
CA LEU A 159 7.63 15.21 6.18
C LEU A 159 6.77 14.28 5.33
N THR A 160 6.99 12.97 5.47
CA THR A 160 6.07 11.98 4.93
C THR A 160 4.84 11.78 5.81
N LEU A 161 3.80 11.13 5.29
CA LEU A 161 2.62 10.75 6.07
C LEU A 161 2.86 9.55 7.02
N ALA A 162 4.09 9.06 7.18
CA ALA A 162 4.39 7.96 8.09
C ALA A 162 3.94 8.29 9.52
N GLY A 163 4.20 9.52 10.00
CA GLY A 163 3.74 9.99 11.30
C GLY A 163 2.21 9.92 11.47
N LYS A 164 1.44 10.31 10.43
CA LYS A 164 -0.05 10.25 10.44
C LYS A 164 -0.57 8.83 10.68
N TYR A 165 0.09 7.86 10.04
CA TYR A 165 -0.36 6.47 10.00
C TYR A 165 0.31 5.56 11.03
N ALA A 166 1.34 6.04 11.74
CA ALA A 166 1.98 5.30 12.82
C ALA A 166 0.95 4.83 13.87
N PRO A 167 1.01 3.56 14.32
CA PRO A 167 0.04 3.02 15.27
C PRO A 167 0.16 3.74 16.62
N ARG A 168 -0.97 3.90 17.30
CA ARG A 168 -1.03 4.55 18.62
C ARG A 168 -1.37 3.56 19.72
N GLU A 169 -0.90 3.84 20.93
CA GLU A 169 -1.30 3.12 22.13
C GLU A 169 -2.83 3.20 22.30
N GLY A 170 -3.48 2.08 22.59
CA GLY A 170 -4.95 1.98 22.71
C GLY A 170 -5.71 1.99 21.38
N SER A 171 -5.03 1.98 20.23
CA SER A 171 -5.68 1.83 18.91
C SER A 171 -5.86 0.35 18.53
N ALA A 172 -6.57 0.09 17.43
CA ALA A 172 -6.67 -1.25 16.83
C ALA A 172 -5.30 -1.89 16.52
N PHE A 173 -4.23 -1.09 16.46
CA PHE A 173 -2.85 -1.54 16.22
C PHE A 173 -1.95 -1.38 17.45
N ASP A 174 -2.50 -1.39 18.68
CA ASP A 174 -1.75 -1.23 19.93
C ASP A 174 -0.55 -2.19 20.05
N GLY A 175 -0.73 -3.45 19.67
CA GLY A 175 0.35 -4.44 19.63
C GLY A 175 1.50 -4.03 18.70
N LEU A 176 1.21 -3.40 17.56
CA LEU A 176 2.22 -2.89 16.64
C LEU A 176 2.90 -1.63 17.18
N ALA A 177 2.17 -0.76 17.91
CA ALA A 177 2.76 0.39 18.59
C ALA A 177 3.79 -0.07 19.63
N LYS A 178 3.48 -1.10 20.41
CA LYS A 178 4.42 -1.73 21.36
C LYS A 178 5.64 -2.30 20.63
N ARG A 179 5.45 -3.07 19.56
CA ARG A 179 6.55 -3.63 18.73
C ARG A 179 7.47 -2.53 18.18
N LEU A 180 6.91 -1.48 17.57
CA LEU A 180 7.68 -0.35 17.02
C LEU A 180 8.42 0.42 18.12
N SER A 181 7.80 0.64 19.28
CA SER A 181 8.45 1.33 20.39
C SER A 181 9.69 0.56 20.88
N THR A 182 9.59 -0.77 20.95
CA THR A 182 10.70 -1.64 21.33
C THR A 182 11.78 -1.70 20.25
N HIS A 183 11.37 -1.75 18.98
CA HIS A 183 12.29 -1.75 17.84
C HIS A 183 13.12 -0.46 17.76
N LEU A 184 12.49 0.69 17.98
CA LEU A 184 13.13 2.01 17.89
C LEU A 184 13.96 2.38 19.12
N PHE A 185 13.49 2.04 20.33
CA PHE A 185 14.08 2.55 21.57
C PHE A 185 14.60 1.46 22.52
N GLY A 186 14.53 0.20 22.11
CA GLY A 186 14.97 -0.96 22.87
C GLY A 186 13.92 -1.49 23.86
N ASN A 187 14.22 -2.64 24.48
CA ASN A 187 13.35 -3.36 25.41
C ASN A 187 13.71 -3.21 26.90
N LYS A 188 14.82 -2.53 27.24
CA LYS A 188 15.32 -2.43 28.62
C LYS A 188 14.31 -1.80 29.59
N ASN A 189 13.53 -0.83 29.10
CA ASN A 189 12.44 -0.22 29.85
C ASN A 189 11.27 0.07 28.90
N ALA A 190 10.34 -0.87 28.82
CA ALA A 190 9.18 -0.79 27.92
C ALA A 190 8.36 0.51 28.12
N ALA A 191 8.19 0.96 29.36
CA ALA A 191 7.47 2.19 29.66
C ALA A 191 8.21 3.44 29.14
N ALA A 192 9.54 3.46 29.23
CA ALA A 192 10.34 4.55 28.67
C ALA A 192 10.32 4.53 27.14
N SER A 193 10.44 3.36 26.51
CA SER A 193 10.36 3.19 25.05
C SER A 193 8.99 3.61 24.51
N ALA A 194 7.89 3.21 25.16
CA ALA A 194 6.54 3.62 24.79
C ALA A 194 6.35 5.14 24.93
N ARG A 195 6.91 5.78 25.97
CA ARG A 195 6.88 7.24 26.12
C ARG A 195 7.66 7.95 25.01
N LYS A 196 8.86 7.48 24.67
CA LYS A 196 9.67 8.05 23.57
C LYS A 196 8.93 7.93 22.23
N TYR A 197 8.35 6.77 21.97
CA TYR A 197 7.54 6.53 20.77
C TYR A 197 6.32 7.45 20.69
N ARG A 198 5.56 7.60 21.78
CA ARG A 198 4.43 8.55 21.83
C ARG A 198 4.88 9.98 21.55
N LYS A 199 6.00 10.42 22.11
CA LYS A 199 6.56 11.76 21.85
C LYS A 199 6.94 11.94 20.39
N LEU A 200 7.63 10.97 19.79
CA LEU A 200 8.00 10.96 18.37
C LEU A 200 6.77 11.06 17.46
N VAL A 201 5.78 10.18 17.65
CA VAL A 201 4.57 10.21 16.82
C VAL A 201 3.81 11.52 17.00
N ALA A 202 3.71 12.04 18.23
CA ALA A 202 3.02 13.30 18.51
C ALA A 202 3.72 14.52 17.89
N SER A 203 5.06 14.59 17.93
CA SER A 203 5.81 15.70 17.31
C SER A 203 5.65 15.69 15.80
N LEU A 204 5.76 14.53 15.15
CA LEU A 204 5.54 14.39 13.71
C LEU A 204 4.11 14.78 13.31
N ASN A 205 3.08 14.31 14.03
CA ASN A 205 1.70 14.67 13.72
C ASN A 205 1.43 16.17 13.90
N ARG A 206 2.04 16.80 14.91
CA ARG A 206 1.94 18.26 15.11
C ARG A 206 2.55 19.02 13.93
N ALA A 207 3.73 18.61 13.48
CA ALA A 207 4.43 19.24 12.37
C ALA A 207 3.77 18.98 11.00
N LEU A 208 3.13 17.82 10.82
CA LEU A 208 2.44 17.48 9.58
C LEU A 208 1.25 18.39 9.26
N LEU A 209 0.69 19.08 10.28
CA LEU A 209 -0.47 19.97 10.15
C LEU A 209 -1.56 19.39 9.24
N THR A 210 -1.82 18.09 9.38
CA THR A 210 -2.85 17.42 8.58
C THR A 210 -4.19 18.14 8.78
N THR A 211 -5.06 18.12 7.77
CA THR A 211 -6.35 18.81 7.83
C THR A 211 -7.10 18.56 9.12
N GLU A 212 -7.12 17.31 9.60
CA GLU A 212 -7.77 16.93 10.85
C GLU A 212 -7.18 17.61 12.10
N VAL A 213 -5.86 17.87 12.12
CA VAL A 213 -5.17 18.59 13.20
C VAL A 213 -5.53 20.08 13.17
N LEU A 214 -5.58 20.69 11.97
CA LEU A 214 -5.97 22.08 11.81
C LEU A 214 -7.44 22.31 12.21
N MET A 215 -8.33 21.40 11.79
CA MET A 215 -9.74 21.39 12.19
C MET A 215 -9.89 21.30 13.72
N ALA A 216 -9.18 20.37 14.36
CA ALA A 216 -9.24 20.20 15.82
C ALA A 216 -8.70 21.41 16.60
N ALA A 217 -7.78 22.17 16.00
CA ALA A 217 -7.24 23.40 16.56
C ALA A 217 -8.07 24.65 16.23
N ASN A 218 -9.22 24.52 15.56
CA ASN A 218 -10.03 25.62 15.02
C ASN A 218 -9.26 26.57 14.07
N ARG A 219 -8.20 26.07 13.43
CA ARG A 219 -7.34 26.82 12.49
C ARG A 219 -7.83 26.61 11.04
N TRP A 220 -9.10 26.90 10.79
CA TRP A 220 -9.77 26.63 9.51
C TRP A 220 -9.15 27.41 8.34
N ALA A 221 -8.71 28.64 8.58
CA ALA A 221 -8.12 29.51 7.55
C ALA A 221 -6.78 28.98 7.00
N GLU A 222 -6.12 28.07 7.69
CA GLU A 222 -4.81 27.52 7.31
C GLU A 222 -4.93 26.21 6.53
N ILE A 223 -6.17 25.74 6.28
CA ILE A 223 -6.40 24.50 5.54
C ILE A 223 -6.17 24.74 4.05
N GLU A 224 -5.07 24.21 3.53
CA GLU A 224 -4.79 24.16 2.10
C GLU A 224 -5.64 23.07 1.42
N PHE A 225 -6.80 23.44 0.86
CA PHE A 225 -7.75 22.51 0.22
C PHE A 225 -7.11 21.63 -0.86
N ALA A 226 -6.09 22.12 -1.57
CA ALA A 226 -5.34 21.35 -2.56
C ALA A 226 -4.64 20.11 -1.98
N ARG A 227 -4.35 20.12 -0.67
CA ARG A 227 -3.68 19.03 0.06
C ARG A 227 -4.66 18.17 0.87
N VAL A 228 -5.94 18.56 0.92
CA VAL A 228 -6.96 17.79 1.62
C VAL A 228 -7.32 16.58 0.78
N SER A 229 -7.14 15.37 1.34
CA SER A 229 -7.56 14.14 0.66
C SER A 229 -9.06 14.13 0.36
N SER A 230 -9.47 13.54 -0.76
CA SER A 230 -10.88 13.40 -1.15
C SER A 230 -11.76 12.77 -0.07
N LEU A 231 -11.23 11.77 0.66
CA LEU A 231 -11.94 11.13 1.77
C LEU A 231 -12.18 12.09 2.94
N CYS A 232 -11.20 12.95 3.26
CA CYS A 232 -11.35 13.98 4.29
C CYS A 232 -12.37 15.04 3.84
N LEU A 233 -12.33 15.49 2.58
CA LEU A 233 -13.33 16.38 1.99
C LEU A 233 -14.75 15.81 2.12
N GLN A 234 -14.93 14.53 1.79
CA GLN A 234 -16.24 13.88 1.86
C GLN A 234 -16.73 13.75 3.31
N ARG A 235 -15.87 13.34 4.25
CA ARG A 235 -16.24 13.14 5.67
C ARG A 235 -16.48 14.44 6.42
N SER A 236 -15.67 15.45 6.13
CA SER A 236 -15.69 16.74 6.81
C SER A 236 -16.48 17.79 6.02
N ARG A 237 -17.23 17.40 4.99
CA ARG A 237 -17.97 18.30 4.11
C ARG A 237 -18.82 19.32 4.87
N LYS A 238 -19.64 18.86 5.82
CA LYS A 238 -20.49 19.74 6.63
C LYS A 238 -19.67 20.78 7.39
N ALA A 239 -18.58 20.33 8.01
CA ALA A 239 -17.69 21.22 8.75
C ALA A 239 -17.00 22.26 7.84
N PHE A 240 -16.66 21.90 6.60
CA PHE A 240 -16.15 22.87 5.62
C PHE A 240 -17.20 23.84 5.10
N LEU A 241 -18.47 23.44 5.09
CA LEU A 241 -19.61 24.28 4.68
C LEU A 241 -20.19 25.11 5.82
N ASN A 242 -19.70 24.94 7.06
CA ASN A 242 -20.30 25.50 8.28
C ASN A 242 -21.79 25.11 8.47
N GLU A 243 -22.13 23.87 8.12
CA GLU A 243 -23.47 23.25 8.24
C GLU A 243 -23.59 22.24 9.39
#